data_AF-A0A8J7I4H1-F1
#
_entry.id   AF-A0A8J7I4H1-F1
#
_cell.length_a   1.000
_cell.length_b   1.000
_cell.length_c   1.000
_cell.angle_alpha   90.00
_cell.angle_beta   90.00
_cell.angle_gamma   90.00
#
_symmetry.space_group_name_H-M   'P 1'
#
loop_
_entity.id
_entity.type
_entity.pdbx_description
1 polymer ?
#
loop_
_entity_poly.entity_id
_entity_poly.type
_entity_poly.pdbx_seq_one_letter_code
_entity_poly.pdbx_strand_id
1 'polypeptide(L)'
;MIQPLAYIHPQAKIADNVVVEPFAVIHKDVEIGEGTWIGSNVVIMDGARIGKNCRIFPGSVISGVPQDLKFAGEITTAEIGDNTTIRECVT
;
A
#
# COMPACT_ATOMS: atom_id res chain seq x y z
N MET A 1 8.00 11.67 -3.74
CA MET A 1 8.61 12.26 -2.52
C MET A 1 8.30 11.35 -1.34
N ILE A 2 9.31 10.77 -0.72
CA ILE A 2 9.15 9.89 0.44
C ILE A 2 9.57 10.67 1.68
N GLN A 3 8.67 10.79 2.66
CA GLN A 3 8.95 11.49 3.89
C GLN A 3 9.91 10.68 4.79
N PRO A 4 10.82 11.31 5.55
CA PRO A 4 11.85 10.61 6.32
C PRO A 4 11.32 9.62 7.38
N LEU A 5 10.09 9.83 7.84
CA LEU A 5 9.44 9.01 8.87
C LEU A 5 8.57 7.89 8.29
N ALA A 6 8.53 7.72 6.97
CA ALA A 6 7.90 6.56 6.35
C ALA A 6 8.84 5.35 6.46
N TYR A 7 8.26 4.18 6.72
CA TYR A 7 8.99 2.92 6.61
C TYR A 7 8.65 2.26 5.27
N ILE A 8 9.68 1.95 4.50
CA ILE A 8 9.54 1.25 3.22
C ILE A 8 10.53 0.10 3.21
N HIS A 9 10.04 -1.11 3.03
CA HIS A 9 10.91 -2.27 2.89
C HIS A 9 11.78 -2.13 1.61
N PRO A 10 13.10 -2.42 1.66
CA PRO A 10 14.01 -2.19 0.53
C PRO A 10 13.69 -2.97 -0.77
N GLN A 11 12.82 -3.98 -0.68
CA GLN A 11 12.41 -4.81 -1.82
C GLN A 11 11.05 -4.42 -2.41
N ALA A 12 10.36 -3.43 -1.81
CA ALA A 12 9.15 -2.87 -2.40
C ALA A 12 9.49 -2.17 -3.72
N LYS A 13 8.63 -2.32 -4.73
CA LYS A 13 8.80 -1.69 -6.04
C LYS A 13 7.91 -0.46 -6.12
N ILE A 14 8.50 0.71 -5.96
CA ILE A 14 7.77 1.99 -5.93
C ILE A 14 8.29 2.87 -7.05
N ALA A 15 7.40 3.40 -7.88
CA ALA A 15 7.77 4.34 -8.93
C ALA A 15 8.30 5.68 -8.36
N ASP A 16 9.23 6.32 -9.06
CA ASP A 16 10.00 7.48 -8.58
C ASP A 16 9.14 8.68 -8.12
N ASN A 17 7.97 8.87 -8.74
CA ASN A 17 7.07 10.00 -8.46
C ASN A 17 5.97 9.70 -7.44
N VAL A 18 5.97 8.52 -6.80
CA VAL A 18 5.04 8.20 -5.71
C VAL A 18 5.32 9.12 -4.51
N VAL A 19 4.24 9.57 -3.87
CA VAL A 19 4.32 10.34 -2.63
C VAL A 19 3.94 9.45 -1.46
N VAL A 20 4.82 9.38 -0.46
CA VAL A 20 4.60 8.60 0.77
C VAL A 20 4.74 9.54 1.96
N GLU A 21 3.62 9.79 2.63
CA GLU A 21 3.53 10.67 3.79
C GLU A 21 4.12 10.01 5.06
N PRO A 22 4.36 10.78 6.15
CA PRO A 22 5.00 10.28 7.35
C PRO A 22 4.24 9.12 7.98
N PHE A 23 4.97 8.20 8.61
CA PHE A 23 4.44 7.04 9.34
C PHE A 23 3.64 6.02 8.50
N ALA A 24 3.61 6.18 7.18
CA ALA A 24 3.18 5.08 6.31
C ALA A 24 4.17 3.92 6.41
N VAL A 25 3.66 2.69 6.31
CA VAL A 25 4.43 1.45 6.39
C VAL A 25 4.17 0.64 5.14
N ILE A 26 5.21 0.37 4.37
CA ILE A 26 5.14 -0.40 3.12
C ILE A 26 6.01 -1.65 3.23
N HIS A 27 5.37 -2.82 3.11
CA HIS A 27 6.01 -4.13 3.27
C HIS A 27 6.75 -4.60 2.00
N LYS A 28 7.31 -5.82 2.07
CA LYS A 28 8.30 -6.34 1.12
C LYS A 28 7.72 -6.60 -0.27
N ASP A 29 6.59 -7.30 -0.34
CA ASP A 29 5.99 -7.72 -1.62
C ASP A 29 4.92 -6.72 -2.07
N VAL A 30 5.32 -5.47 -2.27
CA VAL A 30 4.44 -4.38 -2.68
C VAL A 30 4.91 -3.76 -3.98
N GLU A 31 3.97 -3.49 -4.89
CA GLU A 31 4.19 -2.72 -6.12
C GLU A 31 3.26 -1.50 -6.17
N ILE A 32 3.81 -0.32 -6.45
CA ILE A 32 3.04 0.94 -6.51
C ILE A 32 3.38 1.72 -7.79
N GLY A 33 2.35 1.97 -8.59
CA GLY A 33 2.41 2.72 -9.84
C GLY A 33 2.63 4.23 -9.67
N GLU A 34 3.06 4.84 -10.76
CA GLU A 34 3.37 6.27 -10.87
C GLU A 34 2.22 7.18 -10.41
N GLY A 35 2.56 8.31 -9.79
CA GLY A 35 1.61 9.36 -9.42
C GLY A 35 0.69 9.00 -8.25
N THR A 36 0.81 7.81 -7.69
CA THR A 36 0.05 7.40 -6.51
C THR A 36 0.50 8.17 -5.26
N TRP A 37 -0.46 8.59 -4.45
CA TRP A 37 -0.27 9.25 -3.17
C TRP A 37 -0.73 8.35 -2.03
N ILE A 38 0.17 8.11 -1.08
CA ILE A 38 -0.03 7.30 0.12
C ILE A 38 -0.04 8.24 1.33
N GLY A 39 -1.21 8.37 1.96
CA GLY A 39 -1.41 9.20 3.15
C GLY A 39 -0.70 8.69 4.41
N SER A 40 -0.66 9.53 5.44
CA SER A 40 0.01 9.20 6.70
C SER A 40 -0.64 8.01 7.40
N ASN A 41 0.16 7.19 8.07
CA ASN A 41 -0.31 6.00 8.80
C ASN A 41 -1.06 4.97 7.92
N VAL A 42 -0.92 5.01 6.60
CA VAL A 42 -1.37 3.93 5.73
C VAL A 42 -0.44 2.73 5.92
N VAL A 43 -1.00 1.53 6.03
CA VAL A 43 -0.24 0.28 6.09
C VAL A 43 -0.51 -0.52 4.83
N ILE A 44 0.52 -0.78 4.03
CA ILE A 44 0.45 -1.59 2.82
C ILE A 44 1.22 -2.87 3.08
N MET A 45 0.48 -3.96 3.22
CA MET A 45 1.02 -5.29 3.54
C MET A 45 1.44 -6.05 2.28
N ASP A 46 2.12 -7.18 2.48
CA ASP A 46 2.60 -8.05 1.40
C ASP A 46 1.46 -8.48 0.46
N GLY A 47 1.75 -8.60 -0.83
CA GLY A 47 0.80 -8.98 -1.88
C GLY A 47 0.09 -7.82 -2.56
N ALA A 48 0.28 -6.57 -2.12
CA ALA A 48 -0.38 -5.42 -2.71
C ALA A 48 0.17 -5.07 -4.11
N ARG A 49 -0.72 -4.85 -5.08
CA ARG A 49 -0.42 -4.32 -6.43
C ARG A 49 -1.29 -3.10 -6.66
N ILE A 50 -0.71 -1.91 -6.54
CA ILE A 50 -1.43 -0.63 -6.62
C ILE A 50 -1.07 0.05 -7.93
N GLY A 51 -2.10 0.41 -8.70
CA GLY A 51 -1.99 1.11 -9.98
C GLY A 51 -1.50 2.55 -9.86
N LYS A 52 -1.66 3.28 -10.95
CA LYS A 52 -1.23 4.68 -11.11
C LYS A 52 -2.27 5.67 -10.57
N ASN A 53 -1.79 6.85 -10.17
CA ASN A 53 -2.63 7.97 -9.76
C ASN A 53 -3.68 7.63 -8.68
N CYS A 54 -3.39 6.65 -7.82
CA CYS A 54 -4.28 6.30 -6.73
C CYS A 54 -4.13 7.31 -5.58
N ARG A 55 -5.18 7.44 -4.77
CA ARG A 55 -5.17 8.26 -3.55
C ARG A 55 -5.62 7.40 -2.38
N ILE A 56 -4.70 7.06 -1.48
CA ILE A 56 -4.99 6.21 -0.33
C ILE A 56 -4.89 7.05 0.93
N PHE A 57 -6.03 7.23 1.60
CA PHE A 57 -6.17 8.16 2.72
C PHE A 57 -5.75 7.54 4.05
N PRO A 58 -5.46 8.36 5.07
CA PRO A 58 -4.86 7.94 6.33
C PRO A 58 -5.59 6.79 7.05
N GLY A 59 -4.81 5.92 7.69
CA GLY A 59 -5.31 4.80 8.50
C GLY A 59 -5.86 3.62 7.70
N SER A 60 -5.80 3.66 6.37
CA SER A 60 -6.17 2.51 5.53
C SER A 60 -5.15 1.37 5.67
N VAL A 61 -5.63 0.14 5.64
CA VAL A 61 -4.82 -1.07 5.60
C VAL A 61 -5.08 -1.79 4.28
N ILE A 62 -4.05 -1.95 3.46
CA ILE A 62 -4.17 -2.56 2.13
C ILE A 62 -3.47 -3.92 2.14
N SER A 63 -4.12 -4.93 1.53
CA SER A 63 -3.60 -6.30 1.42
C SER A 63 -3.40 -6.99 2.77
N GLY A 64 -4.27 -6.68 3.75
CA GLY A 64 -4.28 -7.38 5.03
C GLY A 64 -4.50 -8.89 4.85
N VAL A 65 -3.92 -9.69 5.74
CA VAL A 65 -4.12 -11.15 5.75
C VAL A 65 -5.61 -11.48 5.78
N PRO A 66 -6.11 -12.39 4.90
CA PRO A 66 -7.51 -12.78 4.91
C PRO A 66 -7.99 -13.23 6.28
N GLN A 67 -9.18 -12.77 6.67
CA GLN A 67 -9.81 -13.17 7.94
C GLN A 67 -10.54 -14.53 7.85
N ASP A 68 -10.40 -15.24 6.72
CA ASP A 68 -10.97 -16.58 6.55
C ASP A 68 -10.24 -17.59 7.45
N LEU A 69 -11.01 -18.36 8.22
CA LEU A 69 -10.49 -19.41 9.10
C LEU A 69 -9.72 -20.51 8.37
N LYS A 70 -9.93 -20.65 7.06
CA LYS A 70 -9.26 -21.63 6.20
C LYS A 70 -7.95 -21.12 5.63
N PHE A 71 -7.67 -19.83 5.73
CA PHE A 71 -6.40 -19.27 5.27
C PHE A 71 -5.25 -19.85 6.09
N ALA A 72 -4.28 -20.43 5.40
CA ALA A 72 -3.17 -21.19 5.98
C ALA A 72 -1.80 -20.59 5.66
N GLY A 73 -1.76 -19.31 5.24
CA GLY A 73 -0.52 -18.62 4.87
C GLY A 73 -0.17 -18.77 3.39
N GLU A 74 -1.15 -19.04 2.54
CA GLU A 74 -0.97 -19.04 1.09
C GLU A 74 -0.49 -17.68 0.59
N ILE A 75 0.22 -17.69 -0.53
CA ILE A 75 0.60 -16.45 -1.22
C ILE A 75 -0.64 -15.94 -1.95
N THR A 76 -1.11 -14.76 -1.55
CA THR A 76 -2.27 -14.08 -2.16
C THR A 76 -1.91 -12.64 -2.50
N THR A 77 -2.60 -12.07 -3.49
CA THR A 77 -2.43 -10.67 -3.90
C THR A 77 -3.73 -9.89 -3.75
N ALA A 78 -3.58 -8.57 -3.57
CA ALA A 78 -4.67 -7.60 -3.65
C ALA A 78 -4.35 -6.55 -4.72
N GLU A 79 -5.19 -6.45 -5.75
CA GLU A 79 -4.94 -5.60 -6.92
C GLU A 79 -5.90 -4.39 -6.92
N ILE A 80 -5.33 -3.19 -6.97
CA ILE A 80 -6.04 -1.91 -7.05
C ILE A 80 -5.70 -1.26 -8.39
N GLY A 81 -6.72 -0.99 -9.20
CA GLY A 81 -6.56 -0.35 -10.51
C GLY A 81 -6.26 1.15 -10.43
N ASP A 82 -5.93 1.74 -11.57
CA ASP A 82 -5.55 3.14 -11.70
C ASP A 82 -6.68 4.11 -11.31
N ASN A 83 -6.30 5.31 -10.84
CA ASN A 83 -7.20 6.42 -10.48
C ASN A 83 -8.20 6.08 -9.35
N THR A 84 -7.88 5.07 -8.54
CA THR A 84 -8.72 4.68 -7.41
C THR A 84 -8.53 5.62 -6.22
N THR A 85 -9.63 6.01 -5.58
CA THR A 85 -9.61 6.74 -4.30
C THR A 85 -10.10 5.83 -3.18
N ILE A 86 -9.22 5.56 -2.21
CA ILE A 86 -9.52 4.78 -1.00
C ILE A 86 -9.53 5.72 0.18
N ARG A 87 -10.67 5.84 0.86
CA ARG A 87 -10.88 6.76 1.98
C ARG A 87 -10.32 6.20 3.29
N GLU A 88 -10.36 7.02 4.33
CA GLU A 88 -9.80 6.75 5.65
C GLU A 88 -10.33 5.45 6.25
N CYS A 89 -9.46 4.71 6.95
CA CYS A 89 -9.80 3.48 7.70
C CYS A 89 -10.43 2.35 6.89
N VAL A 90 -10.21 2.29 5.58
CA VAL A 90 -10.61 1.14 4.75
C VAL A 90 -9.66 -0.03 5.01
N THR A 91 -10.23 -1.24 5.04
CA THR A 91 -9.52 -2.53 5.18
C THR A 91 -9.90 -3.48 4.05
#